data_AF-A0A7X2PPK9-F1
#
_entry.id   AF-A0A7X2PPK9-F1
#
_cell.length_a   1.000
_cell.length_b   1.000
_cell.length_c   1.000
_cell.angle_alpha   90.00
_cell.angle_beta   90.00
_cell.angle_gamma   90.00
#
_symmetry.space_group_name_H-M   'P 1'
#
loop_
_entity.id
_entity.type
_entity.pdbx_description
1 polymer ?
#
loop_
_entity_poly.entity_id
_entity_poly.type
_entity_poly.pdbx_seq_one_letter_code
_entity_poly.pdbx_strand_id
1 'polypeptide(L)'
;MAKRPAVDFIFFDAGGGHRAAATALDAVIRDQSVEWDIRLVDLQDVLVDLDIFRKLTGLGLEDIYNRILENGWTLGSTQLLPLMHGIIRLYHTAQVRELTKYWSANPPNMVVSLVPNFDRSMWQALQKVNPRIPFVTVLTDMADYPPHFWIERQKQIFICGTDRALQQVLEISPESSAHRVSGMILNPKFYDISPVDVSAERRRLGLDPSRPTGVVLFGGMGSKKMDEIFLRIDKSSLDVQLILVCGKNEKLRKRLAERPSRIIKFVEGFTREIPRYM
;
A
#
# COMPACT_ATOMS: atom_id res chain seq x y z
N MET A 1 -8.68 22.19 -28.13
CA MET A 1 -8.33 20.85 -27.59
C MET A 1 -9.38 20.47 -26.55
N ALA A 2 -9.95 19.27 -26.63
CA ALA A 2 -10.86 18.80 -25.57
C ALA A 2 -10.09 18.70 -24.25
N LYS A 3 -10.71 19.11 -23.14
CA LYS A 3 -10.09 19.01 -21.82
C LYS A 3 -9.91 17.53 -21.47
N ARG A 4 -8.69 17.10 -21.17
CA ARG A 4 -8.40 15.73 -20.70
C ARG A 4 -9.20 15.46 -19.41
N PRO A 5 -9.79 14.26 -19.26
CA PRO A 5 -10.53 13.95 -18.04
C PRO A 5 -9.57 13.89 -16.84
N ALA A 6 -9.89 14.62 -15.79
CA ALA A 6 -9.14 14.64 -14.54
C ALA A 6 -9.56 13.45 -13.66
N VAL A 7 -8.59 12.67 -13.18
CA VAL A 7 -8.84 11.48 -12.37
C VAL A 7 -8.00 11.55 -11.10
N ASP A 8 -8.66 11.45 -9.95
CA ASP A 8 -7.96 11.47 -8.65
C ASP A 8 -7.68 10.07 -8.17
N PHE A 9 -6.41 9.76 -7.94
CA PHE A 9 -5.99 8.53 -7.26
C PHE A 9 -5.70 8.87 -5.81
N ILE A 10 -6.57 8.40 -4.92
CA ILE A 10 -6.49 8.66 -3.49
C ILE A 10 -5.66 7.57 -2.82
N PHE A 11 -4.61 7.95 -2.10
CA PHE A 11 -3.72 7.02 -1.40
C PHE A 11 -3.22 7.61 -0.07
N PHE A 12 -2.50 6.79 0.71
CA PHE A 12 -1.70 7.23 1.86
C PHE A 12 -0.22 6.93 1.68
N ASP A 13 0.65 7.81 2.17
CA ASP A 13 2.09 7.56 2.28
C ASP A 13 2.48 6.78 3.56
N ALA A 14 1.67 5.78 3.94
CA ALA A 14 1.94 4.93 5.08
C ALA A 14 2.58 3.60 4.61
N GLY A 15 3.87 3.38 4.91
CA GLY A 15 4.57 2.13 4.63
C GLY A 15 4.84 1.79 3.14
N GLY A 16 4.32 2.60 2.21
CA GLY A 16 4.64 2.58 0.77
C GLY A 16 3.72 1.73 -0.12
N GLY A 17 2.87 0.86 0.45
CA GLY A 17 2.02 -0.06 -0.33
C GLY A 17 0.94 0.65 -1.17
N HIS A 18 0.14 1.52 -0.55
CA HIS A 18 -0.93 2.26 -1.24
C HIS A 18 -0.38 3.21 -2.31
N ARG A 19 0.73 3.92 -2.01
CA ARG A 19 1.45 4.73 -3.00
C ARG A 19 1.98 3.89 -4.17
N ALA A 20 2.50 2.69 -3.90
CA ALA A 20 2.97 1.79 -4.95
C ALA A 20 1.81 1.36 -5.88
N ALA A 21 0.63 1.09 -5.34
CA ALA A 21 -0.55 0.78 -6.13
C ALA A 21 -1.01 1.96 -7.00
N ALA A 22 -1.06 3.18 -6.43
CA ALA A 22 -1.43 4.40 -7.16
C ALA A 22 -0.47 4.68 -8.33
N THR A 23 0.83 4.61 -8.07
CA THR A 23 1.88 4.83 -9.07
C THR A 23 1.97 3.70 -10.09
N ALA A 24 1.65 2.46 -9.71
CA ALA A 24 1.52 1.35 -10.65
C ALA A 24 0.36 1.57 -11.62
N LEU A 25 -0.80 2.04 -11.13
CA LEU A 25 -1.94 2.32 -11.98
C LEU A 25 -1.66 3.48 -12.95
N ASP A 26 -1.04 4.56 -12.46
CA ASP A 26 -0.59 5.68 -13.30
C ASP A 26 0.39 5.22 -14.38
N ALA A 27 1.36 4.36 -14.04
CA ALA A 27 2.31 3.80 -15.01
C ALA A 27 1.61 2.99 -16.10
N VAL A 28 0.69 2.08 -15.75
CA VAL A 28 -0.06 1.28 -16.75
C VAL A 28 -0.88 2.17 -17.68
N ILE A 29 -1.54 3.21 -17.15
CA ILE A 29 -2.37 4.13 -17.96
C ILE A 29 -1.50 4.91 -18.95
N ARG A 30 -0.32 5.37 -18.50
CA ARG A 30 0.65 6.07 -19.36
C ARG A 30 1.20 5.15 -20.45
N ASP A 31 1.52 3.90 -20.11
CA ASP A 31 2.00 2.90 -21.08
C ASP A 31 0.95 2.59 -22.16
N GLN A 32 -0.34 2.65 -21.81
CA GLN A 32 -1.44 2.51 -22.76
C GLN A 32 -1.73 3.78 -23.58
N SER A 33 -0.92 4.83 -23.43
CA SER A 33 -1.08 6.12 -24.14
C SER A 33 -2.47 6.76 -23.93
N VAL A 34 -3.10 6.49 -22.77
CA VAL A 34 -4.39 7.08 -22.42
C VAL A 34 -4.17 8.51 -21.91
N GLU A 35 -4.78 9.49 -22.57
CA GLU A 35 -4.61 10.91 -22.24
C GLU A 35 -5.52 11.37 -21.08
N TRP A 36 -5.33 10.82 -19.89
CA TRP A 36 -6.00 11.29 -18.67
C TRP A 36 -5.09 12.22 -17.86
N ASP A 37 -5.68 13.21 -17.20
CA ASP A 37 -4.99 14.04 -16.21
C ASP A 37 -5.04 13.34 -14.84
N ILE A 38 -4.06 12.47 -14.58
CA ILE A 38 -3.98 11.70 -13.34
C ILE A 38 -3.38 12.58 -12.23
N ARG A 39 -4.15 12.76 -11.16
CA ARG A 39 -3.75 13.50 -9.95
C ARG A 39 -3.56 12.51 -8.80
N LEU A 40 -2.32 12.36 -8.35
CA LEU A 40 -2.03 11.59 -7.13
C LEU A 40 -2.36 12.47 -5.92
N VAL A 41 -3.38 12.09 -5.15
CA VAL A 41 -3.87 12.86 -4.01
C VAL A 41 -3.56 12.08 -2.72
N ASP A 42 -2.63 12.58 -1.91
CA ASP A 42 -2.44 12.05 -0.57
C ASP A 42 -3.60 12.51 0.31
N LEU A 43 -4.39 11.56 0.81
CA LEU A 43 -5.56 11.87 1.61
C LEU A 43 -5.18 12.56 2.94
N GLN A 44 -3.95 12.38 3.43
CA GLN A 44 -3.47 13.09 4.62
C GLN A 44 -3.33 14.59 4.36
N ASP A 45 -2.86 14.99 3.19
CA ASP A 45 -2.72 16.41 2.82
C ASP A 45 -4.09 17.08 2.72
N VAL A 46 -5.09 16.36 2.21
CA VAL A 46 -6.47 16.86 2.13
C VAL A 46 -7.11 17.00 3.51
N LEU A 47 -6.78 16.09 4.43
CA LEU A 47 -7.35 16.06 5.79
C LEU A 47 -6.47 16.73 6.84
N VAL A 48 -5.40 17.43 6.44
CA VAL A 48 -4.40 18.02 7.35
C VAL A 48 -5.00 18.97 8.38
N ASP A 49 -6.08 19.68 8.01
CA ASP A 49 -6.76 20.61 8.91
C ASP A 49 -7.60 19.91 10.00
N LEU A 50 -7.82 18.60 9.87
CA LEU A 50 -8.41 17.77 10.92
C LEU A 50 -7.35 17.29 11.92
N ASP A 51 -6.07 17.36 11.57
CA ASP A 51 -4.96 17.02 12.46
C ASP A 51 -4.59 18.21 13.37
N ILE A 52 -5.61 18.74 14.06
CA ILE A 52 -5.47 19.75 15.11
C ILE A 52 -4.56 19.20 16.25
N PHE A 53 -4.51 17.88 16.42
CA PHE A 53 -3.64 17.19 17.37
C PHE A 53 -2.15 17.33 17.04
N ARG A 54 -1.75 17.24 15.76
CA ARG A 54 -0.38 17.58 15.32
C ARG A 54 -0.04 19.05 15.56
N LYS A 55 -0.99 19.98 15.33
CA LYS A 55 -0.80 21.42 15.59
C LYS A 55 -0.66 21.73 17.09
N LEU A 56 -1.27 20.93 17.99
CA LEU A 56 -1.25 21.15 19.44
C LEU A 56 -0.18 20.33 20.20
N THR A 57 0.11 19.11 19.76
CA THR A 57 0.98 18.18 20.51
C THR A 57 2.32 17.90 19.83
N GLY A 58 2.48 18.30 18.56
CA GLY A 58 3.69 18.04 17.76
C GLY A 58 3.87 16.59 17.33
N LEU A 59 2.90 15.71 17.59
CA LEU A 59 2.89 14.31 17.19
C LEU A 59 1.75 14.08 16.20
N GLY A 60 2.07 13.65 14.97
CA GLY A 60 1.04 13.26 14.00
C GLY A 60 0.45 11.89 14.32
N LEU A 61 -0.83 11.67 13.99
CA LEU A 61 -1.42 10.32 14.00
C LEU A 61 -0.61 9.36 13.11
N GLU A 62 0.01 9.90 12.07
CA GLU A 62 0.98 9.24 11.20
C GLU A 62 2.21 8.74 11.96
N ASP A 63 2.84 9.56 12.80
CA ASP A 63 4.02 9.15 13.59
C ASP A 63 3.68 8.00 14.53
N ILE A 64 2.45 7.98 15.04
CA ILE A 64 1.93 6.90 15.88
C ILE A 64 1.74 5.63 15.03
N TYR A 65 1.09 5.74 13.87
CA TYR A 65 0.85 4.60 12.98
C TYR A 65 2.15 4.01 12.40
N ASN A 66 3.05 4.85 11.90
CA ASN A 66 4.37 4.45 11.41
C ASN A 66 5.20 3.81 12.54
N ARG A 67 5.16 4.35 13.76
CA ARG A 67 5.83 3.76 14.93
C ARG A 67 5.21 2.43 15.36
N ILE A 68 3.90 2.24 15.17
CA ILE A 68 3.21 0.95 15.39
C ILE A 68 3.67 -0.08 14.34
N LEU A 69 3.74 0.31 13.06
CA LEU A 69 4.21 -0.54 11.96
C LEU A 69 5.70 -0.90 12.11
N GLU A 70 6.56 0.08 12.41
CA GLU A 70 8.01 -0.12 12.61
C GLU A 70 8.31 -1.08 13.77
N ASN A 71 7.50 -1.06 14.83
CA ASN A 71 7.68 -1.94 15.97
C ASN A 71 7.07 -3.35 15.76
N GLY A 72 6.46 -3.62 14.61
CA GLY A 72 5.95 -4.95 14.26
C GLY A 72 4.76 -5.42 15.11
N TRP A 73 4.01 -4.47 15.68
CA TRP A 73 2.85 -4.67 16.56
C TRP A 73 1.58 -5.11 15.81
N THR A 74 1.71 -5.98 14.80
CA THR A 74 0.57 -6.56 14.06
C THR A 74 -0.26 -7.53 14.90
N LEU A 75 0.26 -8.00 16.04
CA LEU A 75 -0.36 -9.01 16.92
C LEU A 75 -1.38 -8.43 17.94
N GLY A 76 -1.46 -7.11 18.11
CA GLY A 76 -2.48 -6.43 18.94
C GLY A 76 -3.53 -5.64 18.12
N SER A 77 -3.56 -5.86 16.81
CA SER A 77 -4.36 -5.09 15.85
C SER A 77 -5.87 -5.21 16.08
N THR A 78 -6.37 -6.38 16.52
CA THR A 78 -7.82 -6.62 16.64
C THR A 78 -8.51 -5.77 17.71
N GLN A 79 -7.82 -5.38 18.79
CA GLN A 79 -8.40 -4.50 19.83
C GLN A 79 -8.25 -3.01 19.51
N LEU A 80 -7.24 -2.63 18.71
CA LEU A 80 -7.02 -1.24 18.31
C LEU A 80 -7.90 -0.83 17.11
N LEU A 81 -8.32 -1.79 16.30
CA LEU A 81 -9.19 -1.59 15.14
C LEU A 81 -10.55 -0.95 15.50
N PRO A 82 -11.30 -1.43 16.51
CA PRO A 82 -12.54 -0.78 16.95
C PRO A 82 -12.33 0.68 17.41
N LEU A 83 -11.21 0.95 18.10
CA LEU A 83 -10.85 2.31 18.54
C LEU A 83 -10.58 3.21 17.33
N MET A 84 -9.80 2.73 16.36
CA MET A 84 -9.52 3.44 15.12
C MET A 84 -10.81 3.72 14.33
N HIS A 85 -11.67 2.70 14.14
CA HIS A 85 -12.99 2.88 13.51
C HIS A 85 -13.87 3.85 14.31
N GLY A 86 -13.74 3.89 15.64
CA GLY A 86 -14.41 4.86 16.50
C GLY A 86 -13.95 6.30 16.23
N ILE A 87 -12.63 6.51 16.14
CA ILE A 87 -12.04 7.82 15.81
C ILE A 87 -12.45 8.25 14.39
N ILE A 88 -12.35 7.37 13.40
CA ILE A 88 -12.76 7.67 12.02
C ILE A 88 -14.23 8.10 11.98
N ARG A 89 -15.11 7.38 12.69
CA ARG A 89 -16.53 7.73 12.80
C ARG A 89 -16.76 9.08 13.49
N LEU A 90 -15.99 9.39 14.54
CA LEU A 90 -16.09 10.67 15.23
C LEU A 90 -15.74 11.85 14.31
N TYR A 91 -14.69 11.71 13.50
CA TYR A 91 -14.25 12.74 12.55
C TYR A 91 -14.96 12.70 11.20
N HIS A 92 -15.87 11.74 10.98
CA HIS A 92 -16.51 11.48 9.69
C HIS A 92 -17.14 12.73 9.05
N THR A 93 -17.95 13.48 9.80
CA THR A 93 -18.58 14.71 9.29
C THR A 93 -17.57 15.76 8.85
N ALA A 94 -16.45 15.87 9.58
CA ALA A 94 -15.39 16.80 9.27
C ALA A 94 -14.59 16.35 8.03
N GLN A 95 -14.31 15.04 7.91
CA GLN A 95 -13.71 14.46 6.70
C GLN A 95 -14.55 14.75 5.46
N VAL A 96 -15.86 14.46 5.52
CA VAL A 96 -16.78 14.75 4.42
C VAL A 96 -16.75 16.24 4.05
N ARG A 97 -16.68 17.14 5.04
CA ARG A 97 -16.62 18.58 4.80
C ARG A 97 -15.35 19.00 4.06
N GLU A 98 -14.17 18.57 4.52
CA GLU A 98 -12.90 18.93 3.88
C GLU A 98 -12.78 18.31 2.47
N LEU A 99 -13.18 17.05 2.30
CA LEU A 99 -13.26 16.39 0.98
C LEU A 99 -14.21 17.12 0.03
N THR A 100 -15.37 17.56 0.53
CA THR A 100 -16.32 18.36 -0.27
C THR A 100 -15.70 19.67 -0.73
N LYS A 101 -14.98 20.39 0.16
CA LYS A 101 -14.28 21.63 -0.21
C LYS A 101 -13.21 21.37 -1.27
N TYR A 102 -12.38 20.34 -1.06
CA TYR A 102 -11.31 19.96 -1.98
C TYR A 102 -11.85 19.71 -3.41
N TRP A 103 -12.86 18.85 -3.54
CA TRP A 103 -13.44 18.52 -4.84
C TRP A 103 -14.36 19.60 -5.42
N SER A 104 -14.91 20.50 -4.60
CA SER A 104 -15.61 21.69 -5.12
C SER A 104 -14.63 22.66 -5.80
N ALA A 105 -13.43 22.82 -5.24
CA ALA A 105 -12.38 23.65 -5.83
C ALA A 105 -11.68 22.96 -7.01
N ASN A 106 -11.60 21.62 -6.99
CA ASN A 106 -10.84 20.82 -7.96
C ASN A 106 -11.67 19.65 -8.51
N PRO A 107 -12.78 19.90 -9.22
CA PRO A 107 -13.73 18.85 -9.59
C PRO A 107 -13.09 17.77 -10.49
N PRO A 108 -13.08 16.49 -10.05
CA PRO A 108 -12.60 15.39 -10.87
C PRO A 108 -13.69 14.89 -11.83
N ASN A 109 -13.27 14.18 -12.88
CA ASN A 109 -14.17 13.37 -13.71
C ASN A 109 -14.38 11.96 -13.14
N MET A 110 -13.46 11.47 -12.30
CA MET A 110 -13.54 10.19 -11.60
C MET A 110 -12.62 10.21 -10.37
N VAL A 111 -13.00 9.48 -9.33
CA VAL A 111 -12.14 9.25 -8.15
C VAL A 111 -11.90 7.76 -8.00
N VAL A 112 -10.63 7.39 -7.79
CA VAL A 112 -10.18 6.03 -7.53
C VAL A 112 -9.56 5.96 -6.13
N SER A 113 -10.24 5.28 -5.21
CA SER A 113 -9.73 4.96 -3.88
C SER A 113 -8.78 3.77 -3.94
N LEU A 114 -7.58 3.96 -3.41
CA LEU A 114 -6.58 2.92 -3.15
C LEU A 114 -6.27 2.85 -1.64
N VAL A 115 -7.20 3.33 -0.81
CA VAL A 115 -7.03 3.48 0.63
C VAL A 115 -8.26 2.96 1.39
N PRO A 116 -8.08 2.12 2.42
CA PRO A 116 -9.19 1.62 3.23
C PRO A 116 -9.71 2.67 4.22
N ASN A 117 -10.90 2.44 4.78
CA ASN A 117 -11.60 3.17 5.85
C ASN A 117 -12.22 4.52 5.49
N PHE A 118 -11.82 5.13 4.38
CA PHE A 118 -12.27 6.47 4.00
C PHE A 118 -13.26 6.46 2.83
N ASP A 119 -13.59 5.28 2.29
CA ASP A 119 -14.52 5.14 1.16
C ASP A 119 -15.88 5.76 1.45
N ARG A 120 -16.38 5.64 2.68
CA ARG A 120 -17.65 6.26 3.07
C ARG A 120 -17.60 7.78 3.03
N SER A 121 -16.54 8.39 3.58
CA SER A 121 -16.42 9.85 3.63
C SER A 121 -16.17 10.43 2.25
N MET A 122 -15.36 9.75 1.43
CA MET A 122 -15.14 10.09 0.02
C MET A 122 -16.41 10.02 -0.80
N TRP A 123 -17.15 8.92 -0.74
CA TRP A 123 -18.40 8.78 -1.49
C TRP A 123 -19.42 9.85 -1.10
N GLN A 124 -19.63 10.08 0.21
CA GLN A 124 -20.58 11.11 0.67
C GLN A 124 -20.18 12.53 0.25
N ALA A 125 -18.89 12.85 0.20
CA ALA A 125 -18.42 14.12 -0.32
C ALA A 125 -18.66 14.24 -1.83
N LEU A 126 -18.43 13.19 -2.61
CA LEU A 126 -18.76 13.17 -4.04
C LEU A 126 -20.25 13.34 -4.31
N GLN A 127 -21.12 12.71 -3.50
CA GLN A 127 -22.58 12.91 -3.60
C GLN A 127 -22.98 14.38 -3.40
N LYS A 128 -22.26 15.12 -2.55
CA LYS A 128 -22.50 16.56 -2.32
C LYS A 128 -21.95 17.44 -3.44
N VAL A 129 -20.82 17.06 -4.04
CA VAL A 129 -20.18 17.83 -5.12
C VAL A 129 -20.90 17.58 -6.45
N ASN A 130 -20.98 16.33 -6.88
CA ASN A 130 -21.69 15.91 -8.08
C ASN A 130 -21.91 14.38 -8.05
N PRO A 131 -23.15 13.90 -7.88
CA PRO A 131 -23.44 12.47 -7.77
C PRO A 131 -23.20 11.67 -9.05
N ARG A 132 -22.90 12.34 -10.18
CA ARG A 132 -22.54 11.69 -11.45
C ARG A 132 -21.07 11.31 -11.54
N ILE A 133 -20.21 11.81 -10.64
CA ILE A 133 -18.78 11.45 -10.63
C ILE A 133 -18.66 9.96 -10.23
N PRO A 134 -18.07 9.10 -11.08
CA PRO A 134 -17.82 7.72 -10.72
C PRO A 134 -16.84 7.62 -9.55
N PHE A 135 -17.19 6.78 -8.58
CA PHE A 135 -16.33 6.42 -7.46
C PHE A 135 -15.91 4.96 -7.62
N VAL A 136 -14.61 4.74 -7.81
CA VAL A 136 -13.99 3.43 -7.99
C VAL A 136 -13.15 3.11 -6.76
N THR A 137 -13.21 1.88 -6.27
CA THR A 137 -12.32 1.40 -5.21
C THR A 137 -11.55 0.19 -5.71
N VAL A 138 -10.23 0.30 -5.69
CA VAL A 138 -9.31 -0.79 -6.01
C VAL A 138 -8.82 -1.38 -4.70
N LEU A 139 -9.26 -2.60 -4.38
CA LEU A 139 -8.79 -3.28 -3.18
C LEU A 139 -7.31 -3.63 -3.35
N THR A 140 -6.47 -3.01 -2.54
CA THR A 140 -5.04 -3.34 -2.45
C THR A 140 -4.77 -4.42 -1.39
N ASP A 141 -5.82 -5.12 -0.96
CA ASP A 141 -5.78 -6.27 -0.06
C ASP A 141 -6.48 -7.47 -0.71
N MET A 142 -6.17 -8.67 -0.23
CA MET A 142 -6.78 -9.90 -0.74
C MET A 142 -8.26 -10.05 -0.36
N ALA A 143 -8.75 -9.32 0.63
CA ALA A 143 -10.11 -9.37 1.14
C ALA A 143 -10.43 -8.09 1.92
N ASP A 144 -11.72 -7.84 2.15
CA ASP A 144 -12.16 -6.86 3.15
C ASP A 144 -11.93 -7.46 4.55
N TYR A 145 -10.83 -7.08 5.19
CA TYR A 145 -10.47 -7.56 6.52
C TYR A 145 -9.69 -6.50 7.33
N PRO A 146 -10.16 -6.13 8.54
CA PRO A 146 -11.42 -6.54 9.18
C PRO A 146 -12.67 -6.10 8.37
N PRO A 147 -13.90 -6.53 8.73
CA PRO A 147 -15.10 -6.10 8.02
C PRO A 147 -15.25 -4.57 7.99
N HIS A 148 -15.74 -4.04 6.86
CA HIS A 148 -15.89 -2.60 6.59
C HIS A 148 -14.58 -1.82 6.55
N PHE A 149 -13.48 -2.49 6.21
CA PHE A 149 -12.19 -1.86 6.00
C PHE A 149 -12.10 -1.23 4.60
N TRP A 150 -12.66 -1.88 3.59
CA TRP A 150 -12.78 -1.39 2.21
C TRP A 150 -14.23 -1.22 1.78
N ILE A 151 -15.12 -2.09 2.27
CA ILE A 151 -16.47 -2.23 1.70
C ILE A 151 -17.52 -1.64 2.62
N GLU A 152 -18.17 -0.59 2.11
CA GLU A 152 -19.29 0.09 2.75
C GLU A 152 -20.57 -0.13 1.93
N ARG A 153 -21.74 -0.09 2.59
CA ARG A 153 -23.03 -0.26 1.92
C ARG A 153 -23.45 1.02 1.21
N GLN A 154 -22.83 1.27 0.06
CA GLN A 154 -23.03 2.43 -0.80
C GLN A 154 -22.72 2.09 -2.25
N LYS A 155 -23.27 2.83 -3.21
CA LYS A 155 -23.08 2.55 -4.64
C LYS A 155 -21.73 3.04 -5.15
N GLN A 156 -20.87 2.11 -5.56
CA GLN A 156 -19.56 2.38 -6.17
C GLN A 156 -19.15 1.26 -7.15
N ILE A 157 -17.96 1.40 -7.76
CA ILE A 157 -17.37 0.39 -8.64
C ILE A 157 -16.19 -0.25 -7.90
N PHE A 158 -16.21 -1.55 -7.68
CA PHE A 158 -15.11 -2.27 -7.02
C PHE A 158 -14.25 -3.04 -8.00
N ILE A 159 -12.93 -2.98 -7.81
CA ILE A 159 -11.95 -3.82 -8.50
C ILE A 159 -11.35 -4.80 -7.48
N CYS A 160 -11.62 -6.09 -7.68
CA CYS A 160 -11.32 -7.16 -6.72
C CYS A 160 -10.19 -8.06 -7.22
N GLY A 161 -9.11 -8.10 -6.43
CA GLY A 161 -7.94 -8.95 -6.68
C GLY A 161 -8.13 -10.43 -6.35
N THR A 162 -9.26 -10.83 -5.74
CA THR A 162 -9.59 -12.23 -5.42
C THR A 162 -11.09 -12.50 -5.55
N ASP A 163 -11.47 -13.78 -5.65
CA ASP A 163 -12.88 -14.19 -5.64
C ASP A 163 -13.52 -13.95 -4.27
N ARG A 164 -12.73 -14.08 -3.19
CA ARG A 164 -13.19 -13.77 -1.83
C ARG A 164 -13.61 -12.30 -1.70
N ALA A 165 -12.78 -11.38 -2.20
CA ALA A 165 -13.09 -9.96 -2.20
C ALA A 165 -14.35 -9.64 -3.04
N LEU A 166 -14.48 -10.27 -4.22
CA LEU A 166 -15.69 -10.14 -5.04
C LEU A 166 -16.94 -10.58 -4.28
N GLN A 167 -16.90 -11.76 -3.65
CA GLN A 167 -18.01 -12.27 -2.86
C GLN A 167 -18.40 -11.31 -1.73
N GLN A 168 -17.42 -10.74 -1.01
CA GLN A 168 -17.68 -9.77 0.05
C GLN A 168 -18.39 -8.51 -0.47
N VAL A 169 -18.03 -8.03 -1.67
CA VAL A 169 -18.72 -6.87 -2.28
C VAL A 169 -20.18 -7.21 -2.56
N LEU A 170 -20.45 -8.38 -3.15
CA LEU A 170 -21.81 -8.82 -3.46
C LEU A 170 -22.68 -8.99 -2.21
N GLU A 171 -22.07 -9.42 -1.09
CA GLU A 171 -22.75 -9.59 0.20
C GLU A 171 -23.00 -8.25 0.92
N ILE A 172 -22.00 -7.37 0.98
CA ILE A 172 -22.02 -6.15 1.80
C ILE A 172 -22.62 -4.95 1.04
N SER A 173 -22.37 -4.85 -0.26
CA SER A 173 -22.77 -3.71 -1.12
C SER A 173 -23.40 -4.19 -2.45
N PRO A 174 -24.58 -4.84 -2.39
CA PRO A 174 -25.20 -5.48 -3.56
C PRO A 174 -25.63 -4.50 -4.68
N GLU A 175 -25.71 -3.21 -4.39
CA GLU A 175 -26.02 -2.17 -5.39
C GLU A 175 -24.80 -1.69 -6.18
N SER A 176 -23.60 -2.10 -5.77
CA SER A 176 -22.34 -1.78 -6.43
C SER A 176 -22.04 -2.74 -7.56
N SER A 177 -21.34 -2.24 -8.58
CA SER A 177 -20.72 -3.11 -9.59
C SER A 177 -19.37 -3.58 -9.08
N ALA A 178 -19.05 -4.86 -9.29
CA ALA A 178 -17.78 -5.44 -8.88
C ALA A 178 -17.12 -6.18 -10.04
N HIS A 179 -15.83 -5.96 -10.24
CA HIS A 179 -15.04 -6.56 -11.31
C HIS A 179 -13.91 -7.40 -10.71
N ARG A 180 -13.88 -8.68 -11.09
CA ARG A 180 -12.77 -9.58 -10.77
C ARG A 180 -11.65 -9.38 -11.77
N VAL A 181 -10.45 -9.10 -11.29
CA VAL A 181 -9.23 -9.00 -12.12
C VAL A 181 -8.31 -10.21 -11.91
N SER A 182 -7.03 -10.15 -12.23
CA SER A 182 -6.09 -11.27 -12.01
C SER A 182 -5.48 -11.28 -10.61
N GLY A 183 -5.40 -10.13 -9.94
CA GLY A 183 -4.73 -9.97 -8.66
C GLY A 183 -4.69 -8.52 -8.20
N MET A 184 -3.92 -8.24 -7.15
CA MET A 184 -3.56 -6.86 -6.77
C MET A 184 -2.65 -6.26 -7.83
N ILE A 185 -2.78 -4.96 -8.06
CA ILE A 185 -1.94 -4.26 -9.04
C ILE A 185 -0.47 -4.23 -8.58
N LEU A 186 0.43 -4.57 -9.49
CA LEU A 186 1.87 -4.42 -9.33
C LEU A 186 2.39 -3.41 -10.34
N ASN A 187 3.52 -2.77 -10.03
CA ASN A 187 4.19 -1.89 -10.98
C ASN A 187 4.57 -2.69 -12.26
N PRO A 188 4.38 -2.14 -13.48
CA PRO A 188 4.70 -2.82 -14.73
C PRO A 188 6.10 -3.46 -14.79
N LYS A 189 7.08 -2.88 -14.08
CA LYS A 189 8.45 -3.42 -13.98
C LYS A 189 8.55 -4.80 -13.34
N PHE A 190 7.52 -5.28 -12.64
CA PHE A 190 7.44 -6.67 -12.15
C PHE A 190 7.07 -7.66 -13.26
N TYR A 191 6.51 -7.18 -14.38
CA TYR A 191 6.17 -7.98 -15.54
C TYR A 191 7.18 -7.82 -16.67
N ASP A 192 7.76 -6.63 -16.82
CA ASP A 192 8.75 -6.29 -17.86
C ASP A 192 10.19 -6.49 -17.36
N ILE A 193 10.51 -7.74 -17.00
CA ILE A 193 11.86 -8.13 -16.60
C ILE A 193 12.48 -8.89 -17.77
N SER A 194 13.53 -8.32 -18.36
CA SER A 194 14.33 -9.04 -19.36
C SER A 194 14.90 -10.33 -18.76
N PRO A 195 15.00 -11.43 -19.53
CA PRO A 195 15.58 -12.68 -19.04
C PRO A 195 16.94 -12.43 -18.37
N VAL A 196 17.06 -12.79 -17.09
CA VAL A 196 18.29 -12.65 -16.32
C VAL A 196 18.99 -14.01 -16.20
N ASP A 197 20.32 -14.02 -16.33
CA ASP A 197 21.11 -15.15 -15.87
C ASP A 197 21.14 -15.15 -14.34
N VAL A 198 20.20 -15.87 -13.74
CA VAL A 198 20.03 -16.01 -12.29
C VAL A 198 21.34 -16.47 -11.61
N SER A 199 22.12 -17.32 -12.28
CA SER A 199 23.38 -17.81 -11.73
C SER A 199 24.44 -16.71 -11.72
N ALA A 200 24.52 -15.90 -12.77
CA ALA A 200 25.41 -14.74 -12.82
C ALA A 200 25.00 -13.67 -11.79
N GLU A 201 23.70 -13.40 -11.63
CA GLU A 201 23.22 -12.45 -10.63
C GLU A 201 23.51 -12.91 -9.21
N ARG A 202 23.32 -14.19 -8.88
CA ARG A 202 23.71 -14.74 -7.58
C ARG A 202 25.21 -14.54 -7.33
N ARG A 203 26.07 -14.90 -8.28
CA ARG A 203 27.52 -14.68 -8.16
C ARG A 203 27.87 -13.20 -7.95
N ARG A 204 27.21 -12.29 -8.67
CA ARG A 204 27.39 -10.83 -8.52
C ARG A 204 27.07 -10.35 -7.10
N LEU A 205 26.10 -10.96 -6.44
CA LEU A 205 25.72 -10.67 -5.05
C LEU A 205 26.58 -11.41 -4.01
N GLY A 206 27.60 -12.18 -4.45
CA GLY A 206 28.41 -13.01 -3.56
C GLY A 206 27.68 -14.27 -3.07
N LEU A 207 26.61 -14.67 -3.76
CA LEU A 207 25.80 -15.84 -3.48
C LEU A 207 26.24 -17.04 -4.33
N ASP A 208 25.99 -18.25 -3.82
CA ASP A 208 26.24 -19.49 -4.55
C ASP A 208 25.09 -19.77 -5.54
N PRO A 209 25.36 -19.90 -6.85
CA PRO A 209 24.31 -20.13 -7.85
C PRO A 209 23.55 -21.46 -7.64
N SER A 210 24.19 -22.46 -7.04
CA SER A 210 23.63 -23.81 -6.83
C SER A 210 22.75 -23.92 -5.58
N ARG A 211 22.83 -22.96 -4.65
CA ARG A 211 22.13 -23.03 -3.36
C ARG A 211 20.76 -22.34 -3.40
N PRO A 212 19.74 -22.91 -2.72
CA PRO A 212 18.46 -22.24 -2.55
C PRO A 212 18.61 -20.88 -1.85
N THR A 213 17.97 -19.85 -2.42
CA THR A 213 18.06 -18.47 -1.94
C THR A 213 16.70 -17.99 -1.46
N GLY A 214 16.62 -17.58 -0.20
CA GLY A 214 15.44 -16.91 0.36
C GLY A 214 15.59 -15.39 0.29
N VAL A 215 14.49 -14.69 0.04
CA VAL A 215 14.43 -13.22 0.10
C VAL A 215 13.60 -12.82 1.31
N VAL A 216 14.13 -11.94 2.16
CA VAL A 216 13.43 -11.40 3.33
C VAL A 216 13.31 -9.89 3.17
N LEU A 217 12.08 -9.39 3.09
CA LEU A 217 11.77 -7.96 2.99
C LEU A 217 10.53 -7.60 3.82
N PHE A 218 10.48 -6.37 4.33
CA PHE A 218 9.38 -5.86 5.17
C PHE A 218 8.98 -4.45 4.71
N GLY A 219 8.65 -4.31 3.43
CA GLY A 219 8.26 -3.03 2.83
C GLY A 219 9.37 -1.98 2.87
N GLY A 220 9.01 -0.72 2.59
CA GLY A 220 9.97 0.37 2.43
C GLY A 220 10.72 0.77 3.71
N MET A 221 10.14 0.52 4.89
CA MET A 221 10.74 0.89 6.18
C MET A 221 11.59 -0.23 6.80
N GLY A 222 11.39 -1.48 6.39
CA GLY A 222 12.01 -2.63 7.02
C GLY A 222 11.41 -2.95 8.40
N SER A 223 11.83 -4.08 9.00
CA SER A 223 11.36 -4.50 10.32
C SER A 223 12.47 -5.16 11.13
N LYS A 224 12.50 -4.88 12.44
CA LYS A 224 13.40 -5.57 13.38
C LYS A 224 13.16 -7.08 13.43
N LYS A 225 11.97 -7.57 13.04
CA LYS A 225 11.68 -9.02 12.92
C LYS A 225 12.65 -9.73 11.95
N MET A 226 13.25 -8.99 11.03
CA MET A 226 14.28 -9.52 10.13
C MET A 226 15.49 -10.07 10.89
N ASP A 227 15.92 -9.46 12.00
CA ASP A 227 17.02 -10.00 12.81
C ASP A 227 16.67 -11.37 13.39
N GLU A 228 15.43 -11.53 13.84
CA GLU A 228 14.96 -12.78 14.44
C GLU A 228 14.87 -13.88 13.38
N ILE A 229 14.27 -13.59 12.23
CA ILE A 229 14.19 -14.52 11.09
C ILE A 229 15.60 -14.94 10.68
N PHE A 230 16.49 -13.97 10.49
CA PHE A 230 17.88 -14.24 10.12
C PHE A 230 18.57 -15.15 11.14
N LEU A 231 18.48 -14.84 12.44
CA LEU A 231 19.11 -15.63 13.49
C LEU A 231 18.57 -17.06 13.58
N ARG A 232 17.27 -17.25 13.40
CA ARG A 232 16.65 -18.57 13.42
C ARG A 232 17.10 -19.41 12.22
N ILE A 233 17.18 -18.82 11.03
CA ILE A 233 17.65 -19.53 9.83
C ILE A 233 19.15 -19.84 9.94
N ASP A 234 19.98 -18.89 10.38
CA ASP A 234 21.42 -19.08 10.51
C ASP A 234 21.79 -20.22 11.49
N LYS A 235 21.04 -20.31 12.61
CA LYS A 235 21.18 -21.37 13.62
C LYS A 235 20.54 -22.71 13.22
N SER A 236 19.74 -22.74 12.15
CA SER A 236 19.12 -23.97 11.67
C SER A 236 20.09 -24.83 10.85
N SER A 237 19.71 -26.07 10.59
CA SER A 237 20.42 -26.97 9.67
C SER A 237 20.09 -26.71 8.19
N LEU A 238 19.28 -25.69 7.86
CA LEU A 238 18.88 -25.41 6.50
C LEU A 238 20.09 -25.01 5.64
N ASP A 239 20.23 -25.67 4.50
CA ASP A 239 21.24 -25.33 3.50
C ASP A 239 20.71 -24.24 2.55
N VAL A 240 20.60 -23.03 3.09
CA VAL A 240 20.07 -21.86 2.37
C VAL A 240 21.02 -20.67 2.47
N GLN A 241 20.82 -19.71 1.58
CA GLN A 241 21.40 -18.37 1.64
C GLN A 241 20.30 -17.31 1.57
N LEU A 242 20.59 -16.09 2.02
CA LEU A 242 19.56 -15.05 2.16
C LEU A 242 19.91 -13.75 1.45
N ILE A 243 18.92 -13.17 0.78
CA ILE A 243 18.89 -11.74 0.40
C ILE A 243 18.02 -11.02 1.44
N LEU A 244 18.59 -10.05 2.14
CA LEU A 244 17.92 -9.30 3.21
C LEU A 244 17.76 -7.84 2.74
N VAL A 245 16.54 -7.41 2.44
CA VAL A 245 16.25 -6.05 1.97
C VAL A 245 15.66 -5.23 3.11
N CYS A 246 16.52 -4.43 3.77
CA CYS A 246 16.22 -3.74 5.01
C CYS A 246 15.39 -2.46 4.85
N GLY A 247 15.04 -2.06 3.63
CA GLY A 247 14.36 -0.79 3.37
C GLY A 247 15.18 0.40 3.88
N LYS A 248 14.52 1.44 4.39
CA LYS A 248 15.17 2.64 4.94
C LYS A 248 15.83 2.42 6.32
N ASN A 249 15.77 1.21 6.88
CA ASN A 249 16.36 0.91 8.20
C ASN A 249 17.88 0.67 8.11
N GLU A 250 18.64 1.76 7.98
CA GLU A 250 20.10 1.70 7.81
C GLU A 250 20.82 1.06 9.02
N LYS A 251 20.26 1.22 10.23
CA LYS A 251 20.81 0.58 11.44
C LYS A 251 20.69 -0.94 11.37
N LEU A 252 19.56 -1.46 10.87
CA LEU A 252 19.36 -2.89 10.64
C LEU A 252 20.27 -3.39 9.52
N ARG A 253 20.38 -2.64 8.42
CA ARG A 253 21.26 -2.98 7.28
C ARG A 253 22.71 -3.20 7.73
N LYS A 254 23.30 -2.21 8.41
CA LYS A 254 24.69 -2.29 8.91
C LYS A 254 24.88 -3.48 9.85
N ARG A 255 23.99 -3.62 10.84
CA ARG A 255 24.05 -4.73 11.81
C ARG A 255 24.00 -6.11 11.13
N LEU A 256 23.10 -6.29 10.17
CA LEU A 256 22.98 -7.56 9.45
C LEU A 256 24.17 -7.81 8.53
N ALA A 257 24.71 -6.76 7.89
CA ALA A 257 25.87 -6.87 7.02
C ALA A 257 27.15 -7.26 7.80
N GLU A 258 27.41 -6.62 8.93
CA GLU A 258 28.62 -6.82 9.74
C GLU A 258 28.59 -8.09 10.61
N ARG A 259 27.40 -8.64 10.86
CA ARG A 259 27.25 -9.82 11.71
C ARG A 259 27.93 -11.06 11.09
N PRO A 260 28.80 -11.80 11.79
CA PRO A 260 29.27 -13.10 11.32
C PRO A 260 28.11 -14.10 11.21
N SER A 261 28.14 -14.99 10.21
CA SER A 261 27.09 -15.99 10.01
C SER A 261 27.61 -17.26 9.34
N ARG A 262 26.89 -18.37 9.56
CA ARG A 262 27.12 -19.64 8.89
C ARG A 262 26.61 -19.60 7.46
N ILE A 263 25.43 -19.03 7.26
CA ILE A 263 24.82 -18.90 5.93
C ILE A 263 25.41 -17.71 5.16
N ILE A 264 25.50 -17.86 3.84
CA ILE A 264 25.83 -16.77 2.93
C ILE A 264 24.66 -15.79 2.92
N LYS A 265 24.96 -14.49 2.91
CA LYS A 265 23.94 -13.46 2.85
C LYS A 265 24.37 -12.27 2.00
N PHE A 266 23.40 -11.67 1.34
CA PHE A 266 23.50 -10.36 0.74
C PHE A 266 22.54 -9.42 1.48
N VAL A 267 22.99 -8.22 1.84
CA VAL A 267 22.20 -7.25 2.62
C VAL A 267 22.08 -5.95 1.85
N GLU A 268 20.84 -5.57 1.55
CA GLU A 268 20.49 -4.37 0.80
C GLU A 268 19.68 -3.40 1.67
N GLY A 269 19.78 -2.10 1.36
CA GLY A 269 18.96 -1.07 1.97
C GLY A 269 17.62 -0.87 1.26
N PHE A 270 17.24 0.39 1.06
CA PHE A 270 16.11 0.75 0.23
C PHE A 270 16.51 0.68 -1.24
N THR A 271 15.74 -0.03 -2.05
CA THR A 271 16.04 -0.25 -3.47
C THR A 271 14.78 -0.19 -4.32
N ARG A 272 14.94 0.20 -5.58
CA ARG A 272 13.88 0.14 -6.61
C ARG A 272 13.98 -1.13 -7.47
N GLU A 273 15.01 -1.93 -7.25
CA GLU A 273 15.32 -3.15 -8.01
C GLU A 273 14.71 -4.41 -7.39
N ILE A 274 13.63 -4.28 -6.61
CA ILE A 274 12.93 -5.44 -6.01
C ILE A 274 12.56 -6.50 -7.06
N PRO A 275 12.06 -6.14 -8.26
CA PRO A 275 11.80 -7.13 -9.31
C PRO A 275 13.01 -7.99 -9.67
N ARG A 276 14.24 -7.45 -9.61
CA ARG A 276 15.48 -8.19 -9.91
C ARG A 276 15.89 -9.14 -8.78
N TYR A 277 15.48 -8.85 -7.55
CA TYR A 277 15.82 -9.68 -6.38
C TYR A 277 14.84 -10.84 -6.17
N MET A 278 13.63 -10.77 -6.74
CA MET A 278 12.61 -11.82 -6.67
C MET A 278 12.77 -12.81 -7.82
#